data_AF-A0A537U2M8-F1
#
_entry.id   AF-A0A537U2M8-F1
#
_cell.length_a   1.000
_cell.length_b   1.000
_cell.length_c   1.000
_cell.angle_alpha   90.00
_cell.angle_beta   90.00
_cell.angle_gamma   90.00
#
_symmetry.space_group_name_H-M   'P 1'
#
loop_
_entity.id
_entity.type
_entity.pdbx_description
1 polymer ?
#
loop_
_entity_poly.entity_id
_entity_poly.type
_entity_poly.pdbx_seq_one_letter_code
_entity_poly.pdbx_strand_id
1 'polypeptide(L)'
;CMLNKERRVRPLMRKRLQGGERVVRERFGVDADTCTGDHSCIRLSGCPSLTLAPNPDPLRREPVTKVINSCVGCGLCGEVAHAAVLCPSFYRASIIANPTPWDRTKSKIRGAVIGWLQRRMDGRLTAA
;
A
#
# COMPACT_ATOMS: atom_id res chain seq x y z
N CYS A 1 5.00 21.85 -4.67
CA CYS A 1 4.93 20.96 -5.85
C CYS A 1 5.46 19.55 -5.51
N MET A 2 4.64 18.51 -5.71
CA MET A 2 5.01 17.11 -5.39
C MET A 2 6.09 16.54 -6.31
N LEU A 3 6.13 16.96 -7.57
CA LEU A 3 7.17 16.54 -8.52
C LEU A 3 8.58 16.97 -8.08
N ASN A 4 8.72 18.16 -7.48
CA ASN A 4 9.99 18.62 -6.94
C ASN A 4 10.41 17.78 -5.71
N LYS A 5 9.45 17.46 -4.81
CA LYS A 5 9.70 16.56 -3.67
C LYS A 5 10.14 15.18 -4.15
N GLU A 6 9.53 14.63 -5.20
CA GLU A 6 9.97 13.37 -5.81
C GLU A 6 11.40 13.46 -6.32
N ARG A 7 11.73 14.49 -7.10
CA ARG A 7 13.09 14.70 -7.63
C ARG A 7 14.14 14.85 -6.54
N ARG A 8 13.80 15.43 -5.37
CA ARG A 8 14.72 15.57 -4.24
C ARG A 8 14.86 14.28 -3.42
N VAL A 9 13.75 13.63 -3.08
CA VAL A 9 13.74 12.50 -2.14
C VAL A 9 14.19 11.20 -2.80
N ARG A 10 13.80 10.95 -4.06
CA ARG A 10 14.06 9.68 -4.76
C ARG A 10 15.56 9.39 -4.95
N PRO A 11 16.42 10.37 -5.33
CA PRO A 11 17.86 10.15 -5.39
C PRO A 11 18.50 9.93 -4.03
N LEU A 12 18.06 10.66 -2.99
CA LEU A 12 18.57 10.50 -1.62
C LEU A 12 18.26 9.10 -1.08
N MET A 13 17.03 8.62 -1.28
CA MET A 13 16.65 7.25 -0.90
C MET A 13 17.47 6.21 -1.68
N ARG A 14 17.74 6.45 -2.97
CA ARG A 14 18.59 5.56 -3.77
C ARG A 14 20.02 5.51 -3.25
N LYS A 15 20.61 6.64 -2.85
CA LYS A 15 21.94 6.68 -2.23
C LYS A 15 21.98 5.90 -0.91
N ARG A 16 20.98 6.08 -0.04
CA ARG A 16 20.87 5.33 1.23
C ARG A 16 20.71 3.82 1.01
N LEU A 17 19.91 3.44 0.01
CA LEU A 17 19.75 2.04 -0.41
C LEU A 17 21.08 1.42 -0.84
N GLN A 18 21.86 2.15 -1.65
CA GLN A 18 23.20 1.73 -2.10
C GLN A 18 24.22 1.69 -0.96
N GLY A 19 24.09 2.59 0.02
CA GLY A 19 24.94 2.62 1.22
C GLY A 19 24.65 1.53 2.25
N GLY A 20 23.71 0.61 1.99
CA GLY A 20 23.37 -0.48 2.92
C GLY A 20 22.56 -0.03 4.14
N GLU A 21 22.14 1.24 4.19
CA GLU A 21 21.33 1.76 5.30
C GLU A 21 19.92 1.16 5.27
N ARG A 22 19.34 0.97 6.46
CA ARG A 22 17.94 0.55 6.61
C ARG A 22 17.01 1.65 6.13
N VAL A 23 16.39 1.45 4.98
CA VAL A 23 15.44 2.42 4.39
C VAL A 23 14.02 1.89 4.50
N VAL A 24 13.17 2.61 5.23
CA VAL A 24 11.73 2.35 5.28
C VAL A 24 11.04 3.31 4.32
N ARG A 25 10.36 2.75 3.31
CA ARG A 25 9.54 3.52 2.38
C ARG A 25 8.08 3.18 2.60
N GLU A 26 7.28 4.17 2.95
CA GLU A 26 5.83 4.03 2.97
C GLU A 26 5.30 3.99 1.54
N ARG A 27 4.44 3.02 1.27
CA ARG A 27 3.72 2.85 0.02
C ARG A 27 2.25 2.75 0.32
N PHE A 28 1.47 3.53 -0.41
CA PHE A 28 0.02 3.41 -0.39
C PHE A 28 -0.43 2.46 -1.50
N GLY A 29 -1.50 1.73 -1.24
CA GLY A 29 -2.12 0.81 -2.17
C GLY A 29 -3.63 0.86 -2.04
N VAL A 30 -4.29 0.36 -3.07
CA VAL A 30 -5.73 0.16 -3.07
C VAL A 30 -5.98 -1.31 -3.32
N ASP A 31 -6.84 -1.90 -2.49
CA ASP A 31 -7.32 -3.25 -2.63
C ASP A 31 -8.40 -3.32 -3.72
N ALA A 32 -8.21 -4.21 -4.68
CA ALA A 32 -9.10 -4.33 -5.82
C ALA A 32 -10.43 -5.01 -5.48
N ASP A 33 -10.40 -5.91 -4.50
CA ASP A 33 -11.58 -6.70 -4.11
C ASP A 33 -12.60 -5.81 -3.38
N THR A 34 -12.10 -4.86 -2.61
CA THR A 34 -12.89 -3.92 -1.81
C THR A 34 -13.23 -2.62 -2.56
N CYS A 35 -12.55 -2.33 -3.68
CA CYS A 35 -12.78 -1.08 -4.41
C CYS A 35 -14.14 -1.08 -5.12
N THR A 36 -14.93 -0.05 -4.86
CA THR A 36 -16.28 0.11 -5.42
C THR A 36 -16.31 0.87 -6.74
N GLY A 37 -15.20 1.43 -7.21
CA GLY A 37 -15.13 2.12 -8.51
C GLY A 37 -15.67 3.56 -8.51
N ASP A 38 -15.87 4.18 -7.35
CA ASP A 38 -16.33 5.57 -7.22
C ASP A 38 -15.26 6.61 -7.64
N HIS A 39 -13.98 6.19 -7.65
CA HIS A 39 -12.80 6.96 -8.07
C HIS A 39 -12.64 8.34 -7.39
N SER A 40 -13.36 8.58 -6.29
CA SER A 40 -13.34 9.83 -5.54
C SER A 40 -11.95 10.17 -5.03
N CYS A 41 -11.17 9.15 -4.68
CA CYS A 41 -9.78 9.29 -4.21
C CYS A 41 -8.86 9.94 -5.26
N ILE A 42 -9.05 9.72 -6.56
CA ILE A 42 -8.26 10.36 -7.63
C ILE A 42 -8.63 11.84 -7.73
N ARG A 43 -9.92 12.15 -7.73
CA ARG A 43 -10.44 13.52 -7.83
C ARG A 43 -10.05 14.38 -6.64
N LEU A 44 -10.16 13.86 -5.43
CA LEU A 44 -9.91 14.61 -4.19
C LEU A 44 -8.42 14.80 -3.91
N SER A 45 -7.57 13.84 -4.28
CA SER A 45 -6.14 13.92 -3.96
C SER A 45 -5.29 14.62 -5.02
N GLY A 46 -5.66 14.54 -6.30
CA GLY A 46 -4.85 15.07 -7.41
C GLY A 46 -3.46 14.44 -7.49
N CYS A 47 -3.28 13.23 -6.96
CA CYS A 47 -1.98 12.57 -6.87
C CYS A 47 -1.54 12.05 -8.25
N PRO A 48 -0.36 12.46 -8.79
CA PRO A 48 0.12 12.00 -10.10
C PRO A 48 0.49 10.50 -10.11
N SER A 49 0.59 9.88 -8.93
CA SER A 49 0.92 8.46 -8.78
C SER A 49 -0.32 7.57 -8.57
N LEU A 50 -1.54 8.13 -8.60
CA LEU A 50 -2.79 7.39 -8.47
C LEU A 50 -3.49 7.38 -9.84
N THR A 51 -3.72 6.20 -10.40
CA THR A 51 -4.29 6.00 -11.73
C THR A 51 -5.38 4.93 -11.73
N LEU A 52 -5.99 4.66 -12.88
CA LEU A 52 -6.95 3.58 -13.08
C LEU A 52 -6.28 2.35 -13.69
N ALA A 53 -6.70 1.18 -13.26
CA ALA A 53 -6.30 -0.11 -13.80
C ALA A 53 -7.54 -0.97 -14.10
N PRO A 54 -7.47 -1.90 -15.08
CA PRO A 54 -8.55 -2.84 -15.29
C PRO A 54 -8.79 -3.68 -14.04
N ASN A 55 -10.05 -4.04 -13.79
CA ASN A 55 -10.43 -4.91 -12.69
C ASN A 55 -9.83 -6.32 -12.89
N PRO A 56 -9.23 -6.94 -11.86
CA PRO A 56 -8.83 -8.35 -11.95
C PRO A 56 -10.01 -9.33 -12.11
N ASP A 57 -11.23 -8.94 -11.70
CA ASP A 57 -12.43 -9.75 -11.89
C ASP A 57 -13.06 -9.50 -13.28
N PRO A 58 -13.10 -10.50 -14.18
CA PRO A 58 -13.68 -10.37 -15.51
C PRO A 58 -15.17 -10.06 -15.52
N LEU A 59 -15.89 -10.29 -14.42
CA LEU A 59 -17.31 -9.96 -14.29
C LEU A 59 -17.54 -8.47 -13.98
N ARG A 60 -16.53 -7.78 -13.43
CA ARG A 60 -16.62 -6.34 -13.09
C ARG A 60 -15.98 -5.49 -14.17
N ARG A 61 -16.80 -4.66 -14.82
CA ARG A 61 -16.36 -3.75 -15.90
C ARG A 61 -15.75 -2.46 -15.39
N GLU A 62 -16.05 -2.09 -14.15
CA GLU A 62 -15.59 -0.85 -13.54
C GLU A 62 -14.09 -0.93 -13.25
N PRO A 63 -13.29 0.05 -13.71
CA PRO A 63 -11.86 0.04 -13.44
C PRO A 63 -11.62 0.32 -11.95
N VAL A 64 -10.51 -0.21 -11.46
CA VAL A 64 -10.09 -0.08 -10.07
C VAL A 64 -8.99 0.95 -9.97
N THR A 65 -9.00 1.75 -8.91
CA THR A 65 -7.91 2.71 -8.66
C THR A 65 -6.64 1.97 -8.25
N LYS A 66 -5.49 2.35 -8.80
CA LYS A 66 -4.19 1.72 -8.57
C LYS A 66 -3.11 2.77 -8.31
N VAL A 67 -2.27 2.51 -7.32
CA VAL A 67 -1.08 3.31 -7.05
C VAL A 67 0.11 2.76 -7.84
N ILE A 68 0.67 3.58 -8.73
CA ILE A 68 1.84 3.21 -9.54
C ILE A 68 3.16 3.40 -8.79
N ASN A 69 4.23 2.81 -9.34
CA ASN A 69 5.56 2.76 -8.71
C ASN A 69 6.27 4.13 -8.61
N SER A 70 5.70 5.21 -9.16
CA SER A 70 6.17 6.58 -8.94
C SER A 70 5.80 7.13 -7.56
N CYS A 71 4.96 6.44 -6.79
CA CYS A 71 4.55 6.89 -5.46
C CYS A 71 5.76 7.08 -4.53
N VAL A 72 5.91 8.31 -4.02
CA VAL A 72 6.96 8.71 -3.07
C VAL A 72 6.53 8.63 -1.61
N GLY A 73 5.32 8.14 -1.33
CA GLY A 73 4.80 8.04 0.04
C GLY A 73 4.56 9.40 0.70
N CYS A 74 4.04 10.39 -0.05
CA CYS A 74 3.86 11.74 0.46
C CYS A 74 2.74 11.89 1.52
N GLY A 75 1.92 10.86 1.73
CA GLY A 75 0.81 10.87 2.69
C GLY A 75 -0.48 11.51 2.18
N LEU A 76 -0.42 12.39 1.16
CA LEU A 76 -1.56 13.20 0.72
C LEU A 76 -2.83 12.39 0.39
N CYS A 77 -2.71 11.36 -0.45
CA CYS A 77 -3.86 10.52 -0.78
C CYS A 77 -4.33 9.66 0.39
N GLY A 78 -3.44 9.29 1.30
CA GLY A 78 -3.77 8.53 2.50
C GLY A 78 -4.49 9.38 3.54
N GLU A 79 -4.04 10.61 3.78
CA GLU A 79 -4.70 11.58 4.67
C GLU A 79 -6.10 11.92 4.16
N VAL A 80 -6.25 12.17 2.86
CA VAL A 80 -7.57 12.46 2.26
C VAL A 80 -8.48 11.23 2.28
N ALA A 81 -7.97 10.03 1.99
CA ALA A 81 -8.77 8.81 1.98
C ALA A 81 -9.12 8.28 3.37
N HIS A 82 -8.20 8.38 4.35
CA HIS A 82 -8.46 7.96 5.74
C HIS A 82 -9.22 9.01 6.55
N ALA A 83 -8.88 10.32 6.43
CA ALA A 83 -9.55 11.35 7.23
C ALA A 83 -11.04 11.50 6.85
N ALA A 84 -11.40 11.12 5.63
CA ALA A 84 -12.77 11.14 5.17
C ALA A 84 -13.49 9.78 5.27
N VAL A 85 -12.82 8.71 5.74
CA VAL A 85 -13.35 7.32 5.80
C VAL A 85 -14.00 6.91 4.47
N LEU A 86 -13.52 7.46 3.34
CA LEU A 86 -14.25 7.40 2.07
C LEU A 86 -14.14 6.04 1.40
N CYS A 87 -13.08 5.28 1.66
CA CYS A 87 -12.87 4.01 0.95
C CYS A 87 -12.17 2.96 1.81
N PRO A 88 -12.84 1.86 2.18
CA PRO A 88 -12.24 0.76 2.95
C PRO A 88 -11.14 0.01 2.19
N SER A 89 -11.01 0.26 0.88
CA SER A 89 -10.00 -0.35 0.02
C SER A 89 -8.59 0.24 0.17
N PHE A 90 -8.46 1.41 0.81
CA PHE A 90 -7.16 2.09 0.86
C PHE A 90 -6.30 1.58 2.01
N TYR A 91 -5.07 1.15 1.72
CA TYR A 91 -4.14 0.65 2.74
C TYR A 91 -2.76 1.30 2.64
N ARG A 92 -2.06 1.34 3.78
CA ARG A 92 -0.66 1.77 3.88
C ARG A 92 0.23 0.57 4.20
N ALA A 93 1.21 0.32 3.36
CA ALA A 93 2.22 -0.70 3.55
C ALA A 93 3.61 -0.05 3.70
N SER A 94 4.42 -0.53 4.65
CA SER A 94 5.82 -0.12 4.80
C SER A 94 6.72 -1.12 4.09
N ILE A 95 7.47 -0.67 3.09
CA ILE A 95 8.50 -1.47 2.41
C ILE A 95 9.84 -1.17 3.08
N ILE A 96 10.42 -2.19 3.72
CA ILE A 96 11.73 -2.10 4.36
C ILE A 96 12.77 -2.66 3.39
N ALA A 97 13.74 -1.83 3.01
CA ALA A 97 14.92 -2.25 2.28
C ALA A 97 16.14 -2.25 3.22
N ASN A 98 17.04 -3.22 3.03
CA ASN A 98 18.13 -3.56 3.97
C ASN A 98 17.60 -3.86 5.39
N PRO A 99 16.82 -4.96 5.58
CA PRO A 99 16.24 -5.29 6.87
C PRO A 99 17.31 -5.72 7.87
N THR A 100 17.17 -5.27 9.11
CA THR A 100 18.03 -5.73 10.22
C THR A 100 17.66 -7.17 10.61
N PRO A 101 18.56 -7.90 11.30
CA PRO A 101 18.23 -9.22 11.86
C PRO A 101 16.96 -9.20 12.73
N TRP A 102 16.74 -8.09 13.45
CA TRP A 102 15.55 -7.85 14.26
C TRP A 102 14.26 -7.69 13.43
N ASP A 103 14.32 -6.96 12.31
CA ASP A 103 13.18 -6.85 11.40
C ASP A 103 12.77 -8.23 10.85
N ARG A 104 13.76 -9.10 10.58
CA ARG A 104 13.53 -10.47 10.10
C ARG A 104 12.88 -11.36 11.17
N THR A 105 13.37 -11.34 12.41
CA THR A 105 12.74 -12.11 13.51
C THR A 105 11.33 -11.64 13.80
N LYS A 106 11.08 -10.32 13.85
CA LYS A 106 9.73 -9.77 14.01
C LYS A 106 8.79 -10.19 12.89
N SER A 107 9.27 -10.23 11.65
CA SER A 107 8.48 -10.69 10.50
C SER A 107 8.11 -12.18 10.63
N LYS A 108 9.06 -13.04 11.04
CA LYS A 108 8.79 -14.47 11.27
C LYS A 108 7.73 -14.69 12.35
N ILE A 109 7.84 -14.00 13.48
CA ILE A 109 6.86 -14.10 14.57
C ILE A 109 5.48 -13.65 14.10
N ARG A 110 5.39 -12.50 13.41
CA ARG A 110 4.14 -12.01 12.82
C ARG A 110 3.51 -13.04 11.87
N GLY A 111 4.31 -13.62 10.97
CA GLY A 111 3.84 -14.66 10.05
C GLY A 111 3.31 -15.89 10.77
N ALA A 112 4.01 -16.35 11.82
CA ALA A 112 3.56 -17.50 12.61
C ALA A 112 2.21 -17.25 13.32
N VAL A 113 2.05 -16.06 13.93
CA VAL A 113 0.81 -15.68 14.62
C VAL A 113 -0.34 -15.50 13.63
N ILE A 114 -0.12 -14.78 12.52
CA ILE A 114 -1.15 -14.58 11.48
C ILE A 114 -1.57 -15.94 10.91
N GLY A 115 -0.63 -16.81 10.58
CA GLY A 115 -0.93 -18.15 10.06
C GLY A 115 -1.70 -19.01 11.07
N TRP A 116 -1.40 -18.91 12.36
CA TRP A 116 -2.17 -19.61 13.40
C TRP A 116 -3.61 -19.10 13.50
N LEU A 117 -3.80 -17.77 13.46
CA LEU A 117 -5.14 -17.15 13.47
C LEU A 117 -5.95 -17.50 12.22
N GLN A 118 -5.34 -17.47 11.04
CA GLN A 118 -5.97 -17.86 9.78
C GLN A 118 -6.45 -19.31 9.82
N ARG A 119 -5.59 -20.26 10.24
CA ARG A 119 -5.99 -21.67 10.42
C ARG A 119 -7.14 -21.85 11.40
N ARG A 120 -7.18 -21.06 12.48
CA ARG A 120 -8.28 -21.10 13.45
C ARG A 120 -9.59 -20.54 12.88
N MET A 121 -9.51 -19.49 12.06
CA MET A 121 -10.67 -18.91 11.38
C MET A 121 -11.21 -19.86 10.31
N ASP A 122 -10.34 -20.44 9.49
CA ASP A 122 -10.71 -21.40 8.45
C ASP A 122 -11.43 -22.61 9.06
N GLY A 123 -10.88 -23.17 10.16
CA GLY A 123 -11.52 -24.27 10.88
C GLY A 123 -12.87 -23.92 11.53
N ARG A 124 -13.20 -22.63 11.71
CA ARG A 124 -14.54 -22.19 12.16
C ARG A 124 -15.49 -21.99 10.99
N LEU A 125 -15.00 -21.49 9.85
CA LEU A 125 -15.79 -21.31 8.63
C LEU A 125 -16.18 -22.64 7.99
N THR A 126 -15.33 -23.67 8.10
CA THR A 126 -15.65 -25.02 7.60
C THR A 126 -16.55 -25.82 8.55
N ALA A 127 -16.72 -25.38 9.80
CA ALA A 127 -17.59 -26.01 10.80
C ALA A 127 -18.99 -25.37 10.88
N ALA A 128 -19.22 -24.27 10.17
CA ALA A 128 -20.50 -23.59 9.99
C ALA A 128 -21.12 -23.99 8.64
#